data_AF-S2R8M3-F1
#
_entry.id   AF-S2R8M3-F1
#
_cell.length_a   1.000
_cell.length_b   1.000
_cell.length_c   1.000
_cell.angle_alpha   90.00
_cell.angle_beta   90.00
_cell.angle_gamma   90.00
#
_symmetry.space_group_name_H-M   'P 1'
#
loop_
_entity.id
_entity.type
_entity.pdbx_description
1 polymer ?
#
loop_
_entity_poly.entity_id
_entity_poly.type
_entity_poly.pdbx_seq_one_letter_code
_entity_poly.pdbx_strand_id
1 'polypeptide(L)'
;MADSALTPKGIADAKALGQGFKTKNIHFDAAFASDLTRAVDTAHFVLSGLDEPIPVTTLMGLREENYGKFEGQLANDFSLATMGIANFHDA
;
A
#
# COMPACT_ATOMS: atom_id res chain seq x y z
N MET A 1 -7.88 10.63 6.64
CA MET A 1 -7.11 9.57 5.98
C MET A 1 -7.32 8.26 6.71
N ALA A 2 -7.88 7.28 6.02
CA ALA A 2 -8.05 5.94 6.56
C ALA A 2 -6.70 5.20 6.72
N ASP A 3 -6.50 4.58 7.88
CA ASP A 3 -5.39 3.67 8.14
C ASP A 3 -5.89 2.22 8.20
N SER A 4 -6.26 1.70 7.03
CA SER A 4 -6.71 0.32 6.89
C SER A 4 -5.54 -0.66 6.94
N ALA A 5 -5.75 -1.81 7.58
CA ALA A 5 -4.81 -2.93 7.56
C ALA A 5 -4.82 -3.67 6.21
N LEU A 6 -3.78 -4.46 5.97
CA LEU A 6 -3.72 -5.34 4.80
C LEU A 6 -4.80 -6.43 4.86
N THR A 7 -5.30 -6.81 3.69
CA THR A 7 -6.10 -8.03 3.54
C THR A 7 -5.22 -9.28 3.58
N PRO A 8 -5.77 -10.48 3.85
CA PRO A 8 -5.00 -11.73 3.76
C PRO A 8 -4.30 -11.91 2.40
N LYS A 9 -4.96 -11.51 1.31
CA LYS A 9 -4.35 -11.51 -0.03
C LYS A 9 -3.17 -10.55 -0.12
N GLY A 10 -3.32 -9.32 0.39
CA GLY A 10 -2.23 -8.33 0.39
C GLY A 10 -0.99 -8.80 1.15
N ILE A 11 -1.18 -9.48 2.28
CA ILE A 11 -0.08 -10.11 3.04
C ILE A 11 0.60 -11.20 2.21
N ALA A 12 -0.17 -12.06 1.54
CA ALA A 12 0.37 -13.13 0.70
C ALA A 12 1.18 -12.58 -0.48
N ASP A 13 0.66 -11.55 -1.16
CA ASP A 13 1.32 -10.90 -2.29
C ASP A 13 2.64 -10.24 -1.86
N ALA A 14 2.68 -9.54 -0.72
CA ALA A 14 3.89 -8.90 -0.20
C ALA A 14 5.01 -9.93 0.13
N LYS A 15 4.64 -11.06 0.75
CA LYS A 15 5.59 -12.16 1.01
C LYS A 15 6.12 -12.78 -0.28
N ALA A 16 5.24 -13.00 -1.27
CA ALA A 16 5.64 -13.55 -2.57
C ALA A 16 6.60 -12.60 -3.31
N LEU A 17 6.39 -11.28 -3.22
CA LEU A 17 7.29 -10.28 -3.77
C LEU A 17 8.69 -10.37 -3.16
N GLY A 18 8.79 -10.46 -1.83
CA GLY A 18 10.07 -10.63 -1.13
C GLY A 18 10.83 -11.87 -1.59
N GLN A 19 10.14 -13.01 -1.71
CA GLN A 19 10.74 -14.25 -2.25
C GLN A 19 11.18 -14.06 -3.71
N GLY A 20 10.39 -13.35 -4.51
CA GLY A 20 10.75 -13.00 -5.88
C GLY A 20 12.07 -12.23 -5.96
N PHE A 21 12.23 -11.18 -5.16
CA PHE A 21 13.48 -10.41 -5.09
C PHE A 21 14.68 -11.27 -4.69
N LYS A 22 14.52 -12.12 -3.68
CA LYS A 22 15.56 -13.09 -3.28
C LYS A 22 15.96 -14.01 -4.42
N THR A 23 15.00 -14.64 -5.11
CA THR A 23 15.29 -15.56 -6.23
C THR A 23 15.97 -14.88 -7.43
N LYS A 24 15.79 -13.57 -7.56
CA LYS A 24 16.42 -12.74 -8.61
C LYS A 24 17.73 -12.09 -8.16
N ASN A 25 18.18 -12.36 -6.94
CA ASN A 25 19.39 -11.78 -6.35
C ASN A 25 19.35 -10.23 -6.38
N ILE A 26 18.19 -9.66 -6.00
CA ILE A 26 17.99 -8.22 -5.87
C ILE A 26 18.27 -7.83 -4.41
N HIS A 27 19.13 -6.83 -4.23
CA HIS A 27 19.53 -6.30 -2.94
C HIS A 27 19.07 -4.85 -2.80
N PHE A 28 18.86 -4.42 -1.56
CA PHE A 28 18.44 -3.05 -1.24
C PHE A 28 19.34 -2.48 -0.16
N ASP A 29 19.80 -1.25 -0.34
CA ASP A 29 20.60 -0.57 0.69
C ASP A 29 19.72 0.08 1.78
N ALA A 30 18.46 0.38 1.44
CA ALA A 30 17.52 1.06 2.32
C ALA A 30 16.06 0.77 1.94
N ALA A 31 15.16 0.87 2.92
CA ALA A 31 13.72 0.74 2.72
C ALA A 31 12.97 1.93 3.32
N PHE A 32 12.03 2.48 2.54
CA PHE A 32 11.19 3.60 2.93
C PHE A 32 9.73 3.26 2.70
N ALA A 33 8.86 3.69 3.62
CA ALA A 33 7.42 3.56 3.49
C ALA A 33 6.73 4.82 4.01
N SER A 34 5.45 5.00 3.69
CA SER A 34 4.62 5.89 4.51
C SER A 34 4.52 5.35 5.94
N ASP A 35 4.05 6.17 6.88
CA ASP A 35 3.74 5.74 8.24
C ASP A 35 2.30 5.19 8.39
N LEU A 36 1.61 4.88 7.29
CA LEU A 36 0.35 4.13 7.31
C LEU A 36 0.65 2.64 7.49
N THR A 37 -0.13 1.99 8.36
CA THR A 37 0.08 0.60 8.80
C THR A 37 0.21 -0.35 7.61
N ARG A 38 -0.67 -0.25 6.60
CA ARG A 38 -0.60 -1.07 5.39
C ARG A 38 0.74 -0.96 4.64
N ALA A 39 1.34 0.23 4.56
CA ALA A 39 2.58 0.43 3.83
C ALA A 39 3.78 -0.12 4.61
N VAL A 40 3.80 0.13 5.92
CA VAL A 40 4.83 -0.37 6.84
C VAL A 40 4.81 -1.90 6.87
N ASP A 41 3.64 -2.51 7.02
CA ASP A 41 3.47 -3.96 7.02
C ASP A 41 3.88 -4.59 5.69
N THR A 42 3.50 -3.99 4.55
CA THR A 42 3.95 -4.47 3.24
C THR A 42 5.47 -4.46 3.15
N ALA A 43 6.14 -3.36 3.55
CA ALA A 43 7.60 -3.28 3.54
C ALA A 43 8.23 -4.37 4.42
N HIS A 44 7.71 -4.57 5.64
CA HIS A 44 8.19 -5.64 6.52
C HIS A 44 8.00 -7.04 5.93
N PHE A 45 6.86 -7.32 5.31
CA PHE A 45 6.63 -8.64 4.68
C PHE A 45 7.54 -8.88 3.47
N VAL A 46 7.78 -7.86 2.65
CA VAL A 46 8.75 -7.95 1.55
C VAL A 46 10.16 -8.22 2.08
N LEU A 47 10.61 -7.43 3.05
CA LEU A 47 11.95 -7.56 3.63
C LEU A 47 12.15 -8.87 4.40
N SER A 48 11.09 -9.42 5.01
CA SER A 48 11.16 -10.73 5.67
C SER A 48 11.46 -11.89 4.70
N GLY A 49 11.28 -11.67 3.40
CA GLY A 49 11.69 -12.62 2.36
C GLY A 49 13.16 -12.53 1.96
N LEU A 50 13.89 -11.52 2.44
CA LEU A 50 15.30 -11.27 2.16
C LEU A 50 16.17 -11.74 3.34
N ASP A 51 17.45 -12.01 3.07
CA ASP A 51 18.40 -12.44 4.10
C ASP A 51 19.14 -11.25 4.77
N GLU A 52 18.58 -10.04 4.66
CA GLU A 52 19.22 -8.78 5.08
C GLU A 52 18.34 -8.01 6.08
N PRO A 53 18.88 -7.58 7.24
CA PRO A 53 18.14 -6.86 8.25
C PRO A 53 18.07 -5.35 7.92
N ILE A 54 17.27 -4.99 6.91
CA ILE A 54 17.08 -3.60 6.50
C ILE A 54 15.97 -2.96 7.35
N PRO A 55 16.23 -1.87 8.09
CA PRO A 55 15.18 -1.14 8.81
C PRO A 55 14.27 -0.38 7.83
N VAL A 56 12.98 -0.32 8.14
CA VAL A 56 12.03 0.52 7.40
C VAL A 56 12.01 1.91 8.01
N THR A 57 12.40 2.92 7.23
CA THR A 57 12.26 4.33 7.61
C THR A 57 10.92 4.86 7.13
N THR A 58 10.11 5.42 8.02
CA THR A 58 8.81 5.98 7.65
C THR A 58 8.91 7.47 7.30
N LEU A 59 8.20 7.87 6.24
CA LEU A 59 8.14 9.24 5.75
C LEU A 59 6.69 9.64 5.51
N MET A 60 6.19 10.63 6.25
CA MET A 60 4.81 11.14 6.06
C MET A 60 4.55 11.65 4.64
N GLY A 61 5.59 12.13 3.94
CA GLY A 61 5.48 12.58 2.55
C GLY A 61 5.19 11.47 1.53
N LEU A 62 5.24 10.20 1.95
CA LEU A 62 4.88 9.03 1.13
C LEU A 62 3.45 8.53 1.40
N ARG A 63 2.66 9.23 2.24
CA ARG A 63 1.25 8.87 2.48
C ARG A 63 0.45 8.96 1.17
N GLU A 64 -0.58 8.13 1.07
CA GLU A 64 -1.60 8.18 0.01
C GLU A 64 -2.26 9.57 -0.07
N GLU A 65 -3.00 9.85 -1.13
CA GLU A 65 -3.86 11.02 -1.21
C GLU A 65 -4.87 11.07 -0.04
N ASN A 66 -5.04 12.26 0.53
CA ASN A 66 -6.06 12.50 1.55
C ASN A 66 -7.36 12.94 0.87
N TYR A 67 -8.32 12.02 0.79
CA TYR A 67 -9.61 12.27 0.12
C TYR A 67 -10.57 13.15 0.92
N GLY A 68 -10.16 13.62 2.11
CA GLY A 68 -10.94 14.54 2.94
C GLY A 68 -12.31 13.97 3.30
N LYS A 69 -13.39 14.69 2.95
CA LYS A 69 -14.77 14.27 3.24
C LYS A 69 -15.22 13.01 2.49
N PHE A 70 -14.46 12.57 1.49
CA PHE A 70 -14.77 11.40 0.67
C PHE A 70 -14.11 10.12 1.19
N GLU A 71 -13.28 10.20 2.23
CA GLU A 71 -12.70 9.03 2.89
C GLU A 71 -13.78 8.05 3.35
N GLY A 72 -13.63 6.78 2.96
CA GLY A 72 -14.57 5.71 3.32
C GLY A 72 -15.84 5.62 2.47
N GLN A 73 -16.03 6.51 1.49
CA GLN A 73 -17.15 6.40 0.54
C GLN A 73 -16.85 5.35 -0.55
N LEU A 74 -17.91 4.78 -1.12
CA LEU A 74 -17.77 3.94 -2.31
C LEU A 74 -17.44 4.82 -3.52
N ALA A 75 -16.58 4.32 -4.41
CA ALA A 75 -16.18 5.05 -5.62
C ALA A 75 -17.38 5.43 -6.51
N ASN A 76 -18.41 4.57 -6.60
CA ASN A 76 -19.64 4.89 -7.33
C ASN A 76 -20.43 6.03 -6.69
N ASP A 77 -20.49 6.09 -5.35
CA ASP A 77 -21.19 7.17 -4.64
C ASP A 77 -20.47 8.50 -4.87
N PHE A 78 -19.13 8.48 -4.79
CA PHE A 78 -18.28 9.63 -5.12
C PHE A 78 -18.48 10.12 -6.57
N SER A 79 -18.45 9.18 -7.52
CA SER A 79 -18.64 9.46 -8.96
C SER A 79 -20.01 10.06 -9.23
N LEU A 80 -21.07 9.48 -8.66
CA LEU A 80 -22.42 9.99 -8.83
C LEU A 80 -22.56 11.39 -8.24
N ALA A 81 -22.02 11.62 -7.04
CA ALA A 81 -22.13 12.91 -6.35
C ALA A 81 -21.30 14.03 -6.99
N THR A 82 -20.17 13.70 -7.62
CA THR A 82 -19.22 14.69 -8.15
C THR A 82 -19.36 14.91 -9.66
N MET A 83 -19.59 13.83 -10.41
CA MET A 83 -19.56 13.81 -11.87
C MET A 83 -20.95 13.53 -12.49
N GLY A 84 -21.93 13.09 -11.69
CA GLY A 84 -23.25 12.67 -12.19
C GLY A 84 -23.24 11.32 -12.90
N ILE A 85 -22.20 10.50 -12.69
CA ILE A 85 -22.00 9.21 -13.36
C ILE A 85 -22.17 8.08 -12.33
N ALA A 86 -23.17 7.23 -12.52
CA ALA A 86 -23.57 6.22 -11.54
C ALA A 86 -22.55 5.10 -11.34
N ASN A 87 -21.78 4.77 -12.37
CA ASN A 87 -20.70 3.80 -12.31
C ASN A 87 -19.40 4.49 -12.70
N PHE A 88 -18.42 4.53 -11.81
CA PHE A 88 -17.18 5.27 -12.05
C PHE A 88 -16.38 4.73 -13.24
N HIS A 89 -16.64 3.50 -13.68
CA HIS A 89 -16.03 2.92 -14.88
C HIS A 89 -16.59 3.48 -16.20
N ASP A 90 -17.71 4.19 -16.16
CA ASP A 90 -18.34 4.80 -17.34
C ASP A 90 -17.91 6.28 -17.52
N ALA A 91 -17.03 6.77 -16.65
CA ALA A 91 -16.51 8.15 -16.64
C ALA A 91 -15.41 8.42 -17.67
#